data_AF-A0A7S3WMT7-F1
#
_entry.id   AF-A0A7S3WMT7-F1
#
_cell.length_a   1.000
_cell.length_b   1.000
_cell.length_c   1.000
_cell.angle_alpha   90.00
_cell.angle_beta   90.00
_cell.angle_gamma   90.00
#
_symmetry.space_group_name_H-M   'P 1'
#
loop_
_entity.id
_entity.type
_entity.pdbx_description
1 polymer ?
#
loop_
_entity_poly.entity_id
_entity_poly.type
_entity_poly.pdbx_seq_one_letter_code
_entity_poly.pdbx_strand_id
1 'polypeptide(L)'
;RLKLAERRAMFKAAASSSIPRATGEISTDSDEDYSEISGSELDEEITWIEWFCHLKGNEFFVEVDEDYIQDDFNLTGLSAQVPYYEYALNMILDFDDQDDQLPEDQQPLVETAAQMLYGLIHARFILTSRGMAAMLDKYNAFV
;
A
#
# COMPACT_ATOMS: atom_id res chain seq x y z
N ARG A 1 12.97 17.25 4.64
CA ARG A 1 12.12 16.28 3.91
C ARG A 1 11.12 15.73 4.91
N LEU A 2 9.85 15.54 4.54
CA LEU A 2 8.85 14.95 5.45
C LEU A 2 9.18 13.48 5.71
N LYS A 3 8.84 12.97 6.89
CA LYS A 3 9.01 11.54 7.23
C LYS A 3 8.03 10.69 6.41
N LEU A 4 8.34 9.41 6.23
CA LEU A 4 7.49 8.49 5.45
C LEU A 4 6.06 8.42 6.01
N ALA A 5 5.91 8.27 7.33
CA ALA A 5 4.62 8.27 8.01
C ALA A 5 3.82 9.57 7.74
N GLU A 6 4.48 10.73 7.78
CA GLU A 6 3.83 12.03 7.49
C GLU A 6 3.34 12.10 6.03
N ARG A 7 4.14 11.60 5.08
CA ARG A 7 3.74 11.53 3.66
C ARG A 7 2.54 10.62 3.44
N ARG A 8 2.48 9.47 4.12
CA ARG A 8 1.35 8.53 4.07
C ARG A 8 0.09 9.13 4.71
N ALA A 9 0.22 9.79 5.85
CA ALA A 9 -0.89 10.50 6.50
C ALA A 9 -1.45 11.62 5.62
N MET A 10 -0.59 12.38 4.93
CA MET A 10 -1.03 13.41 3.97
C MET A 10 -1.76 12.81 2.76
N PHE A 11 -1.30 11.66 2.26
CA PHE A 11 -1.99 10.93 1.18
C PHE A 11 -3.39 10.49 1.62
N LYS A 12 -3.52 9.90 2.82
CA LYS A 12 -4.82 9.52 3.41
C LYS A 12 -5.79 10.70 3.52
N ALA A 13 -5.29 11.83 4.02
CA ALA A 13 -6.09 13.05 4.15
C ALA A 13 -6.57 13.57 2.79
N ALA A 14 -5.73 13.52 1.75
CA ALA A 14 -6.09 13.92 0.40
C ALA A 14 -7.14 12.97 -0.23
N ALA A 15 -6.98 11.66 -0.07
CA ALA A 15 -7.93 10.65 -0.55
C ALA A 15 -9.32 10.81 0.10
N SER A 16 -9.36 11.03 1.42
CA SER A 16 -10.61 11.24 2.17
C SER A 16 -11.35 12.53 1.75
N SER A 17 -10.61 13.56 1.33
CA SER A 17 -11.21 14.84 0.88
C SER A 17 -11.85 14.75 -0.52
N SER A 18 -11.54 13.70 -1.27
CA SER A 18 -11.99 13.50 -2.66
C SER A 18 -13.31 12.72 -2.77
N ILE A 19 -13.83 12.18 -1.66
CA ILE A 19 -15.13 11.50 -1.61
C ILE A 19 -16.23 12.58 -1.62
N PRO A 20 -17.16 12.60 -2.59
CA PRO A 20 -18.27 13.54 -2.56
C PRO A 20 -19.13 13.25 -1.33
N ARG A 21 -19.22 14.21 -0.41
CA ARG A 21 -20.14 14.20 0.71
C ARG A 21 -21.57 14.14 0.16
N ALA A 22 -22.17 12.94 0.14
CA ALA A 22 -23.57 12.78 -0.17
C ALA A 22 -24.39 13.54 0.89
N THR A 23 -24.79 14.77 0.59
CA THR A 23 -25.82 15.48 1.33
C THR A 23 -27.16 14.91 0.93
N GLY A 24 -27.52 13.76 1.52
CA GLY A 24 -28.89 13.26 1.51
C GLY A 24 -29.69 14.05 2.53
N GLU A 25 -30.60 14.90 2.05
CA GLU A 25 -31.60 15.57 2.87
C GLU A 25 -32.51 14.51 3.52
N ILE A 26 -32.67 14.63 4.83
CA ILE A 26 -33.55 13.78 5.65
C ILE A 26 -34.99 14.23 5.44
N SER A 27 -35.90 13.28 5.20
CA SER A 27 -37.32 13.42 5.47
C SER A 27 -37.78 12.17 6.22
N THR A 28 -38.23 12.41 7.44
CA THR A 28 -38.67 11.47 8.46
C THR A 28 -40.00 10.81 8.12
N ASP A 29 -40.11 9.49 8.23
CA ASP A 29 -41.09 8.79 9.09
C ASP A 29 -40.84 7.27 9.09
N SER A 30 -41.07 6.62 10.25
CA SER A 30 -41.18 5.16 10.51
C SER A 30 -40.11 4.51 11.40
N ASP A 31 -40.60 3.75 12.38
CA ASP A 31 -40.01 3.27 13.63
C ASP A 31 -39.00 2.09 13.55
N GLU A 32 -38.04 2.12 14.49
CA GLU A 32 -37.30 1.02 15.16
C GLU A 32 -36.64 -0.11 14.34
N ASP A 33 -35.30 -0.04 14.16
CA ASP A 33 -34.38 -1.16 14.45
C ASP A 33 -32.95 -0.64 14.67
N TYR A 34 -32.32 -1.07 15.76
CA TYR A 34 -30.95 -0.74 16.15
C TYR A 34 -29.97 -1.59 15.33
N SER A 35 -29.57 -1.09 14.16
CA SER A 35 -28.34 -1.55 13.52
C SER A 35 -27.40 -0.36 13.34
N GLU A 36 -26.63 -0.08 14.41
CA GLU A 36 -25.33 0.57 14.31
C GLU A 36 -24.44 -0.35 13.46
N ILE A 37 -24.54 -0.23 12.14
CA ILE A 37 -23.68 -0.99 11.24
C ILE A 37 -22.32 -0.30 11.19
N SER A 38 -21.42 -0.95 11.92
CA SER A 38 -19.99 -1.11 11.70
C SER A 38 -19.12 0.15 11.77
N GLY A 39 -18.29 0.18 12.83
CA GLY A 39 -17.32 1.23 13.07
C GLY A 39 -16.28 1.37 11.95
N SER A 40 -15.99 2.63 11.64
CA SER A 40 -14.71 3.15 11.17
C SER A 40 -13.88 2.27 10.21
N GLU A 41 -14.33 2.10 8.97
CA GLU A 41 -13.39 1.92 7.82
C GLU A 41 -12.48 3.15 7.62
N LEU A 42 -12.73 4.25 8.36
CA LEU A 42 -11.94 5.49 8.29
C LEU A 42 -10.59 5.42 9.03
N ASP A 43 -10.32 4.37 9.82
CA ASP A 43 -9.11 4.28 10.64
C ASP A 43 -8.07 3.26 10.18
N GLU A 44 -8.31 2.47 9.13
CA GLU A 44 -7.26 1.61 8.56
C GLU A 44 -6.12 2.48 7.98
N GLU A 45 -4.89 2.21 8.40
CA GLU A 45 -3.71 2.90 7.92
C GLU A 45 -3.43 2.44 6.49
N ILE A 46 -3.26 3.40 5.56
CA ILE A 46 -2.96 3.09 4.16
C ILE A 46 -1.65 2.33 4.12
N THR A 47 -1.66 1.11 3.58
CA THR A 47 -0.47 0.25 3.52
C THR A 47 0.62 0.87 2.66
N TRP A 48 1.87 0.45 2.85
CA TRP A 48 2.98 0.94 2.03
C TRP A 48 2.75 0.63 0.56
N ILE A 49 2.21 -0.55 0.25
CA ILE A 49 1.91 -1.03 -1.11
C ILE A 49 0.85 -0.16 -1.78
N GLU A 50 -0.28 0.08 -1.09
CA GLU A 50 -1.36 0.94 -1.58
C GLU A 50 -0.83 2.37 -1.81
N TRP A 51 -0.15 2.94 -0.81
CA TRP A 51 0.44 4.27 -0.92
C TRP A 51 1.40 4.38 -2.12
N PHE A 52 2.30 3.41 -2.29
CA PHE A 52 3.31 3.41 -3.33
C PHE A 52 2.69 3.32 -4.73
N CYS A 53 1.71 2.42 -4.94
CA CYS A 53 1.06 2.23 -6.23
C CYS A 53 0.26 3.45 -6.69
N HIS A 54 -0.17 4.30 -5.76
CA HIS A 54 -0.93 5.52 -6.04
C HIS A 54 -0.08 6.80 -6.15
N LEU A 55 1.25 6.71 -5.98
CA LEU A 55 2.13 7.85 -6.22
C LEU A 55 2.12 8.26 -7.70
N LYS A 56 2.21 9.57 -7.95
CA LYS A 56 2.38 10.10 -9.30
C LYS A 56 3.64 9.51 -9.95
N GLY A 57 3.51 8.94 -11.15
CA GLY A 57 4.57 8.22 -11.86
C GLY A 57 4.55 6.71 -11.66
N ASN A 58 3.72 6.19 -10.74
CA ASN A 58 3.59 4.76 -10.46
C ASN A 58 2.28 4.17 -11.02
N GLU A 59 1.69 4.83 -12.02
CA GLU A 59 0.37 4.48 -12.55
C GLU A 59 0.30 3.07 -13.17
N PHE A 60 1.43 2.43 -13.47
CA PHE A 60 1.49 1.08 -14.05
C PHE A 60 1.65 -0.05 -13.02
N PHE A 61 1.90 0.26 -11.75
CA PHE A 61 2.00 -0.76 -10.70
C PHE A 61 0.62 -1.29 -10.33
N VAL A 62 0.52 -2.58 -10.05
CA VAL A 62 -0.63 -3.16 -9.35
C VAL A 62 -0.21 -3.46 -7.93
N GLU A 63 -1.16 -3.50 -7.02
CA GLU A 63 -0.91 -3.90 -5.64
C GLU A 63 -0.62 -5.41 -5.63
N VAL A 64 0.59 -5.75 -5.17
CA VAL A 64 1.00 -7.15 -4.99
C VAL A 64 0.44 -7.62 -3.66
N ASP A 65 -0.20 -8.79 -3.67
CA ASP A 65 -0.76 -9.36 -2.46
C ASP A 65 0.33 -9.67 -1.42
N GLU A 66 0.09 -9.34 -0.14
CA GLU A 66 1.06 -9.57 0.93
C GLU A 66 1.40 -11.07 1.10
N ASP A 67 0.44 -11.97 0.88
CA ASP A 67 0.67 -13.41 0.96
C ASP A 67 1.67 -13.91 -0.10
N TYR A 68 1.71 -13.26 -1.27
CA TYR A 68 2.72 -13.54 -2.28
C TYR A 68 4.11 -13.07 -1.85
N ILE A 69 4.19 -11.92 -1.18
CA ILE A 69 5.45 -11.33 -0.68
C ILE A 69 5.99 -12.11 0.52
N GLN A 70 5.12 -12.56 1.42
CA GLN A 70 5.49 -13.32 2.63
C GLN A 70 6.00 -14.74 2.31
N ASP A 71 5.74 -15.27 1.12
CA ASP A 71 6.32 -16.53 0.67
C ASP A 71 7.74 -16.33 0.10
N ASP A 72 8.74 -16.64 0.93
CA ASP A 72 10.17 -16.54 0.64
C ASP A 72 10.57 -17.18 -0.69
N PHE A 73 9.87 -18.23 -1.14
CA PHE A 73 10.16 -18.88 -2.41
C PHE A 73 10.03 -17.90 -3.58
N ASN A 74 9.01 -17.03 -3.55
CA ASN A 74 8.77 -16.02 -4.58
C ASN A 74 9.86 -14.94 -4.60
N LEU A 75 10.53 -14.73 -3.46
CA LEU A 75 11.58 -13.72 -3.28
C LEU A 75 13.00 -14.24 -3.49
N THR A 76 13.15 -15.52 -3.83
CA THR A 76 14.46 -16.18 -4.00
C THR A 76 15.42 -15.34 -4.86
N GLY A 77 16.62 -15.08 -4.31
CA GLY A 77 17.71 -14.38 -4.98
C GLY A 77 17.62 -12.85 -5.03
N LEU A 78 16.57 -12.24 -4.46
CA LEU A 78 16.45 -10.77 -4.40
C LEU A 78 17.33 -10.15 -3.32
N SER A 79 17.59 -10.86 -2.22
CA SER A 79 18.46 -10.40 -1.12
C SER A 79 19.90 -10.11 -1.55
N ALA A 80 20.39 -10.78 -2.59
CA ALA A 80 21.71 -10.52 -3.18
C ALA A 80 21.75 -9.29 -4.11
N GLN A 81 20.59 -8.78 -4.51
CA GLN A 81 20.46 -7.68 -5.48
C GLN A 81 20.09 -6.36 -4.81
N VAL A 82 19.36 -6.40 -3.69
CA VAL A 82 18.83 -5.23 -3.00
C VAL A 82 19.63 -4.97 -1.71
N PRO A 83 20.20 -3.77 -1.53
CA PRO A 83 20.84 -3.40 -0.27
C PRO A 83 19.80 -3.22 0.83
N TYR A 84 20.14 -3.46 2.09
CA TYR A 84 19.20 -3.35 3.22
C TYR A 84 17.92 -4.19 3.03
N TYR A 85 18.02 -5.35 2.38
CA TYR A 85 16.89 -6.19 1.97
C TYR A 85 15.85 -6.41 3.08
N GLU A 86 16.27 -6.82 4.28
CA GLU A 86 15.36 -7.06 5.41
C GLU A 86 14.59 -5.79 5.82
N TYR A 87 15.30 -4.66 5.99
CA TYR A 87 14.66 -3.38 6.31
C TYR A 87 13.73 -2.88 5.20
N ALA A 88 14.10 -3.13 3.94
CA ALA A 88 13.27 -2.80 2.78
C ALA A 88 11.99 -3.66 2.74
N LEU A 89 12.11 -4.96 3.04
CA LEU A 89 10.99 -5.90 3.10
C LEU A 89 10.04 -5.56 4.25
N ASN A 90 10.58 -5.30 5.43
CA ASN A 90 9.81 -4.86 6.59
C ASN A 90 9.05 -3.55 6.30
N MET A 91 9.68 -2.60 5.61
CA MET A 91 9.01 -1.37 5.20
C MET A 91 7.87 -1.62 4.20
N ILE A 92 8.04 -2.53 3.24
CA ILE A 92 6.99 -2.88 2.27
C ILE A 92 5.79 -3.55 2.96
N LEU A 93 6.06 -4.42 3.93
CA LEU A 93 5.05 -5.18 4.67
C LEU A 93 4.51 -4.45 5.91
N ASP A 94 4.86 -3.17 6.09
CA ASP A 94 4.50 -2.38 7.28
C ASP A 94 4.82 -3.07 8.61
N PHE A 95 5.90 -3.86 8.62
CA PHE A 95 6.40 -4.53 9.82
C PHE A 95 7.30 -3.57 10.61
N ASP A 96 6.82 -3.11 11.77
CA ASP A 96 7.57 -2.24 12.68
C ASP A 96 8.23 -3.08 13.79
N ASP A 97 9.55 -3.23 13.70
CA ASP A 97 10.37 -3.76 14.79
C ASP A 97 11.01 -2.61 15.56
N GLN A 98 10.46 -2.29 16.73
CA GLN A 98 10.91 -1.15 17.54
C GLN A 98 12.36 -1.31 18.04
N ASP A 99 12.88 -2.53 18.09
CA ASP A 99 14.22 -2.83 18.59
C ASP A 99 15.31 -2.70 17.51
N ASP A 100 14.95 -2.63 16.22
CA ASP A 100 15.89 -2.63 15.08
C ASP A 100 15.83 -1.33 14.25
N GLN A 101 15.60 -0.19 14.91
CA GLN A 101 15.52 1.11 14.24
C GLN A 101 16.89 1.59 13.75
N LEU A 102 17.02 1.73 12.43
CA LEU A 102 18.20 2.31 11.80
C LEU A 102 18.36 3.81 12.11
N PRO A 103 19.61 4.31 12.09
CA PRO A 103 19.90 5.74 12.14
C PRO A 103 19.12 6.56 11.09
N GLU A 104 18.67 7.76 11.45
CA GLU A 104 17.81 8.61 10.60
C GLU A 104 18.46 8.98 9.26
N ASP A 105 19.79 9.03 9.19
CA ASP A 105 20.55 9.30 7.96
C ASP A 105 20.53 8.12 6.97
N GLN A 106 20.25 6.91 7.42
CA GLN A 106 20.16 5.71 6.57
C GLN A 106 18.75 5.43 6.07
N GLN A 107 17.71 6.01 6.69
CA GLN A 107 16.31 5.84 6.26
C GLN A 107 16.06 6.12 4.77
N PRO A 108 16.65 7.17 4.14
CA PRO A 108 16.47 7.41 2.71
C PRO A 108 17.03 6.29 1.82
N LEU A 109 18.07 5.58 2.29
CA LEU A 109 18.66 4.44 1.57
C LEU A 109 17.71 3.24 1.62
N VAL A 110 17.10 2.99 2.78
CA VAL A 110 16.08 1.93 2.94
C VAL A 110 14.85 2.23 2.10
N GLU A 111 14.37 3.49 2.08
CA GLU A 111 13.25 3.87 1.20
C GLU A 111 13.56 3.58 -0.27
N THR A 112 14.77 3.91 -0.72
CA THR A 112 15.20 3.64 -2.10
C THR A 112 15.27 2.13 -2.37
N ALA A 113 15.77 1.36 -1.39
CA ALA A 113 15.83 -0.09 -1.46
C ALA A 113 14.43 -0.74 -1.50
N ALA A 114 13.48 -0.25 -0.72
CA ALA A 114 12.09 -0.71 -0.71
C ALA A 114 11.41 -0.49 -2.07
N GLN A 115 11.60 0.69 -2.68
CA GLN A 115 11.08 0.96 -4.02
C GLN A 115 11.68 0.02 -5.07
N MET A 116 12.99 -0.22 -5.02
CA MET A 116 13.67 -1.16 -5.92
C MET A 116 13.19 -2.60 -5.71
N LEU A 117 13.10 -3.04 -4.44
CA LEU A 117 12.65 -4.38 -4.08
C LEU A 117 11.23 -4.63 -4.57
N TYR A 118 10.31 -3.71 -4.26
CA TYR A 118 8.92 -3.82 -4.71
C TYR A 118 8.83 -3.88 -6.24
N GLY A 119 9.64 -3.10 -6.97
CA GLY A 119 9.71 -3.19 -8.43
C GLY A 119 10.14 -4.57 -8.94
N LEU A 120 11.11 -5.21 -8.30
CA LEU A 120 11.57 -6.56 -8.66
C LEU A 120 10.53 -7.64 -8.29
N ILE A 121 9.84 -7.49 -7.17
CA ILE A 121 8.74 -8.36 -6.75
C ILE A 121 7.59 -8.25 -7.74
N HIS A 122 7.17 -7.03 -8.04
CA HIS A 122 6.09 -6.72 -8.99
C HIS A 122 6.37 -7.33 -10.36
N ALA A 123 7.59 -7.18 -10.88
CA ALA A 123 8.00 -7.77 -12.15
C ALA A 123 7.83 -9.32 -12.20
N ARG A 124 8.01 -10.01 -11.07
CA ARG A 124 7.73 -11.45 -10.95
C ARG A 124 6.23 -11.71 -10.81
N PHE A 125 5.57 -10.95 -9.95
CA PHE A 125 4.15 -11.12 -9.63
C PHE A 125 3.25 -11.00 -10.87
N ILE A 126 3.49 -10.03 -11.75
CA ILE A 126 2.67 -9.82 -12.96
C ILE A 126 2.77 -10.96 -13.98
N LEU A 127 3.68 -11.92 -13.80
CA LEU A 127 3.78 -13.13 -14.62
C LEU A 127 2.97 -14.30 -14.03
N THR A 128 2.43 -14.16 -12.81
CA THR A 128 1.52 -15.13 -12.20
C THR A 128 0.10 -14.94 -12.72
N SER A 129 -0.77 -15.94 -12.53
CA SER A 129 -2.19 -15.82 -12.90
C SER A 129 -2.91 -14.69 -12.15
N ARG A 130 -2.61 -14.48 -10.87
CA ARG A 130 -3.18 -13.37 -10.05
C ARG A 130 -2.71 -12.03 -10.58
N GLY A 131 -1.41 -11.85 -10.78
CA GLY A 131 -0.85 -10.60 -11.27
C GLY A 131 -1.27 -10.24 -12.69
N MET A 132 -1.39 -11.23 -13.60
CA MET A 132 -1.92 -10.99 -14.95
C MET A 132 -3.39 -10.54 -14.92
N ALA A 133 -4.22 -11.11 -14.04
CA ALA A 133 -5.60 -10.69 -13.88
C ALA A 133 -5.69 -9.24 -13.37
N ALA A 134 -4.92 -8.90 -12.33
CA ALA A 134 -4.86 -7.53 -11.80
C ALA A 134 -4.38 -6.51 -12.86
N MET A 135 -3.38 -6.87 -13.67
CA MET A 135 -2.91 -6.02 -14.77
C MET A 135 -3.96 -5.86 -15.88
N LEU A 136 -4.74 -6.91 -16.17
CA LEU A 136 -5.84 -6.84 -17.13
C LEU A 136 -6.95 -5.91 -16.64
N ASP A 137 -7.35 -6.03 -15.37
CA ASP A 137 -8.34 -5.14 -14.77
C ASP A 137 -7.87 -3.69 -14.82
N LYS A 138 -6.59 -3.45 -14.51
CA LYS A 138 -5.98 -2.13 -14.61
C LYS A 138 -5.97 -1.59 -16.05
N TYR A 139 -5.62 -2.42 -17.04
CA TYR A 139 -5.69 -2.05 -18.45
C TYR A 139 -7.10 -1.65 -18.88
N ASN A 140 -8.11 -2.44 -18.48
CA ASN A 140 -9.50 -2.15 -18.79
C ASN A 140 -10.01 -0.87 -18.12
N ALA A 141 -9.51 -0.52 -16.94
CA ALA A 141 -9.86 0.74 -16.26
C ALA A 141 -9.21 1.98 -16.92
N PHE A 142 -8.11 1.80 -17.65
CA PHE A 142 -7.46 2.89 -18.40
C PHE A 142 -8.11 3.18 -19.76
N VAL A 143 -8.84 2.22 -20.33
CA VAL A 143 -9.50 2.32 -21.64
C VAL A 143 -10.94 2.79 -21.46
#